data_AF-A0A4Q6DZ63-F1
#
_entry.id   AF-A0A4Q6DZ63-F1
#
_cell.length_a   1.000
_cell.length_b   1.000
_cell.length_c   1.000
_cell.angle_alpha   90.00
_cell.angle_beta   90.00
_cell.angle_gamma   90.00
#
_symmetry.space_group_name_H-M   'P 1'
#
loop_
_entity.id
_entity.type
_entity.pdbx_description
1 polymer ?
#
loop_
_entity_poly.entity_id
_entity_poly.type
_entity_poly.pdbx_seq_one_letter_code
_entity_poly.pdbx_strand_id
1 'polypeptide(L)'
;MSYKKIVELLGKDADSLLQHQSKTFAKELLHLPSPDFVDRVFVQSNRNPQVLRNLAAIYGHGRLAGTGYVSILPVDQDIEHTAGASFAKNPLYFDPENIIKLAVEGGSNAVATTFG
;
A
#
# COMPACT_ATOMS: atom_id res chain seq x y z
N MET A 1 -17.48 -7.11 -12.29
CA MET A 1 -18.60 -6.15 -12.46
C MET A 1 -18.43 -5.51 -13.85
N SER A 2 -19.48 -5.39 -14.68
CA SER A 2 -19.32 -4.84 -16.04
C SER A 2 -19.39 -3.30 -16.03
N TYR A 3 -18.73 -2.65 -17.00
CA TYR A 3 -18.77 -1.19 -17.16
C TYR A 3 -20.20 -0.64 -17.22
N LYS A 4 -21.10 -1.31 -17.95
CA LYS A 4 -22.52 -0.94 -18.03
C LYS A 4 -23.20 -0.90 -16.66
N LYS A 5 -22.88 -1.84 -15.78
CA LYS A 5 -23.46 -1.89 -14.42
C LYS A 5 -22.92 -0.77 -13.53
N ILE A 6 -21.67 -0.35 -13.74
CA ILE A 6 -21.10 0.82 -13.05
C ILE A 6 -21.82 2.10 -13.49
N VAL A 7 -22.02 2.28 -14.80
CA VAL A 7 -22.76 3.44 -15.34
C VAL A 7 -24.20 3.48 -14.82
N GLU A 8 -24.89 2.34 -14.77
CA GLU A 8 -26.24 2.24 -14.21
C GLU A 8 -26.30 2.65 -12.73
N LEU A 9 -25.35 2.18 -11.91
CA LEU A 9 -25.27 2.52 -10.48
C LEU A 9 -25.00 4.01 -10.24
N LEU A 10 -24.17 4.62 -11.09
CA LEU A 10 -23.81 6.03 -10.99
C LEU A 10 -24.89 6.95 -11.61
N GLY A 11 -25.76 6.41 -12.47
CA GLY A 11 -26.88 7.11 -13.06
C GLY A 11 -26.48 8.42 -13.74
N LYS A 12 -27.11 9.52 -13.33
CA LYS A 12 -26.88 10.87 -13.87
C LYS A 12 -25.46 11.41 -13.63
N ASP A 13 -24.78 10.91 -12.61
CA ASP A 13 -23.44 11.39 -12.22
C ASP A 13 -22.32 10.60 -12.92
N ALA A 14 -22.68 9.53 -13.65
CA ALA A 14 -21.72 8.62 -14.28
C ALA A 14 -20.71 9.34 -15.17
N ASP A 15 -21.19 10.27 -16.01
CA ASP A 15 -20.32 10.98 -16.95
C ASP A 15 -19.33 11.89 -16.21
N SER A 16 -19.84 12.70 -15.27
CA SER A 16 -19.03 13.60 -14.44
C SER A 16 -17.96 12.86 -13.64
N LEU A 17 -18.33 11.75 -12.99
CA LEU A 17 -17.44 11.00 -12.10
C LEU A 17 -16.41 10.16 -12.85
N LEU A 18 -16.81 9.48 -13.93
CA LEU A 18 -15.92 8.58 -14.66
C LEU A 18 -14.98 9.32 -15.63
N GLN A 19 -15.37 10.51 -16.11
CA GLN A 19 -14.56 11.33 -17.01
C GLN A 19 -13.83 12.47 -16.28
N HIS A 20 -13.94 12.57 -14.96
CA HIS A 20 -13.26 13.63 -14.21
C HIS A 20 -11.74 13.55 -14.41
N GLN A 21 -11.17 14.65 -14.91
CA GLN A 21 -9.73 14.88 -14.91
C GLN A 21 -9.42 16.11 -14.06
N SER A 22 -8.58 15.94 -13.05
CA SER A 22 -8.11 17.07 -12.23
C SER A 22 -7.32 18.05 -13.09
N LYS A 23 -7.63 19.34 -12.95
CA LYS A 23 -6.94 20.46 -13.61
C LYS A 23 -6.14 21.31 -12.62
N THR A 24 -6.03 20.88 -11.35
CA THR A 24 -5.40 21.66 -10.27
C THR A 24 -3.91 21.89 -10.51
N PHE A 25 -3.20 20.89 -11.04
CA PHE A 25 -1.80 21.01 -11.44
C PHE A 25 -1.47 20.01 -12.56
N ALA A 26 -0.38 20.27 -13.28
CA ALA A 26 0.06 19.48 -14.41
C ALA A 26 0.53 18.08 -13.97
N LYS A 27 0.14 17.02 -14.70
CA LYS A 27 0.45 15.61 -14.35
C LYS A 27 1.95 15.34 -14.33
N GLU A 28 2.71 16.08 -15.12
CA GLU A 28 4.16 15.98 -15.29
C GLU A 28 4.92 16.37 -14.01
N LEU A 29 4.27 17.07 -13.09
CA LEU A 29 4.83 17.41 -11.78
C LEU A 29 4.80 16.24 -10.78
N LEU A 30 4.15 15.12 -11.12
CA LEU A 30 4.07 13.95 -10.26
C LEU A 30 5.30 13.05 -10.42
N HIS A 31 5.90 12.68 -9.28
CA HIS A 31 6.84 11.57 -9.23
C HIS A 31 6.06 10.25 -9.21
N LEU A 32 5.88 9.65 -10.39
CA LEU A 32 5.14 8.39 -10.53
C LEU A 32 5.99 7.18 -10.13
N PRO A 33 5.39 6.14 -9.54
CA PRO A 33 6.03 4.84 -9.31
C PRO A 33 6.71 4.28 -10.58
N SER A 34 7.90 3.76 -10.40
CA SER A 34 8.70 3.14 -11.46
C SER A 34 9.73 2.16 -10.87
N PRO A 35 10.31 1.24 -11.67
CA PRO A 35 11.35 0.33 -11.20
C PRO A 35 12.58 1.04 -10.59
N ASP A 36 12.90 2.25 -11.07
CA ASP A 36 14.01 3.10 -10.62
C ASP A 36 13.59 4.17 -9.59
N PHE A 37 12.41 4.02 -8.97
CA PHE A 37 11.84 5.06 -8.08
C PHE A 37 12.77 5.43 -6.93
N VAL A 38 13.48 4.45 -6.35
CA VAL A 38 14.43 4.69 -5.25
C VAL A 38 15.60 5.56 -5.72
N ASP A 39 16.17 5.26 -6.88
CA ASP A 39 17.30 5.99 -7.43
C ASP A 39 16.92 7.41 -7.86
N ARG A 40 15.76 7.54 -8.52
CA ARG A 40 15.29 8.83 -9.05
C ARG A 40 14.78 9.77 -7.97
N VAL A 41 14.09 9.25 -6.93
CA VAL A 41 13.38 10.07 -5.94
C VAL A 41 14.11 10.11 -4.60
N PHE A 42 14.52 8.96 -4.06
CA PHE A 42 15.06 8.90 -2.69
C PHE A 42 16.55 9.18 -2.61
N VAL A 43 17.36 8.73 -3.58
CA VAL A 43 18.83 8.96 -3.54
C VAL A 43 19.19 10.45 -3.55
N GLN A 44 18.40 11.28 -4.23
CA GLN A 44 18.61 12.73 -4.30
C GLN A 44 18.11 13.50 -3.05
N SER A 45 17.58 12.79 -2.06
CA SER A 45 17.05 13.40 -0.83
C SER A 45 18.09 13.43 0.29
N ASN A 46 17.70 13.91 1.47
CA ASN A 46 18.53 13.90 2.68
C ASN A 46 18.52 12.55 3.43
N ARG A 47 18.03 11.46 2.82
CA ARG A 47 18.04 10.13 3.45
C ARG A 47 19.46 9.58 3.51
N ASN A 48 19.85 9.12 4.69
CA ASN A 48 21.16 8.51 4.88
C ASN A 48 21.23 7.14 4.16
N PRO A 49 22.44 6.58 3.94
CA PRO A 49 22.61 5.31 3.25
C PRO A 49 21.86 4.13 3.89
N GLN A 50 21.65 4.13 5.21
CA GLN A 50 20.91 3.07 5.89
C GLN A 50 19.42 3.10 5.54
N VAL A 51 18.83 4.29 5.52
CA VAL A 51 17.43 4.47 5.10
C VAL A 51 17.27 4.08 3.63
N LEU A 52 18.19 4.48 2.76
CA LEU A 52 18.15 4.11 1.34
C LEU A 52 18.23 2.60 1.12
N ARG A 53 19.10 1.89 1.87
CA ARG A 53 19.15 0.42 1.82
C ARG A 53 17.83 -0.23 2.27
N ASN A 54 17.23 0.27 3.34
CA ASN A 54 15.95 -0.27 3.83
C ASN A 54 14.81 -0.01 2.84
N LEU A 55 14.77 1.18 2.22
CA LEU A 55 13.81 1.49 1.16
C LEU A 55 14.02 0.56 -0.04
N ALA A 56 15.25 0.37 -0.50
CA ALA A 56 15.54 -0.57 -1.59
C ALA A 56 15.09 -2.00 -1.28
N ALA A 57 15.28 -2.47 -0.03
CA ALA A 57 14.81 -3.79 0.40
C ALA A 57 13.28 -3.90 0.33
N ILE A 58 12.55 -2.89 0.82
CA ILE A 58 11.07 -2.86 0.78
C ILE A 58 10.56 -2.83 -0.67
N TYR A 59 11.09 -1.92 -1.50
CA TYR A 59 10.69 -1.79 -2.90
C TYR A 59 11.10 -2.99 -3.76
N GLY A 60 12.07 -3.79 -3.31
CA GLY A 60 12.56 -5.01 -3.96
C GLY A 60 11.92 -6.31 -3.47
N HIS A 61 10.99 -6.28 -2.52
CA HIS A 61 10.34 -7.47 -1.96
C HIS A 61 8.86 -7.58 -2.33
N GLY A 62 8.28 -8.78 -2.20
CA GLY A 62 6.84 -9.01 -2.39
C GLY A 62 6.38 -8.98 -3.86
N ARG A 63 5.06 -9.05 -4.05
CA ARG A 63 4.41 -9.12 -5.36
C ARG A 63 4.64 -7.86 -6.22
N LEU A 64 4.82 -6.71 -5.58
CA LEU A 64 5.02 -5.42 -6.25
C LEU A 64 6.50 -5.05 -6.40
N ALA A 65 7.42 -5.98 -6.10
CA ALA A 65 8.85 -5.76 -6.26
C ALA A 65 9.20 -5.20 -7.65
N GLY A 66 10.01 -4.13 -7.67
CA GLY A 66 10.48 -3.52 -8.92
C GLY A 66 9.41 -2.80 -9.74
N THR A 67 8.19 -2.63 -9.23
CA THR A 67 7.15 -1.83 -9.91
C THR A 67 7.19 -0.35 -9.52
N GLY A 68 7.89 -0.03 -8.43
CA GLY A 68 7.81 1.28 -7.76
C GLY A 68 6.60 1.44 -6.84
N TYR A 69 5.68 0.47 -6.81
CA TYR A 69 4.60 0.41 -5.84
C TYR A 69 5.03 -0.41 -4.62
N VAL A 70 4.42 -0.10 -3.47
CA VAL A 70 4.64 -0.80 -2.20
C VAL A 70 3.29 -1.22 -1.65
N SER A 71 3.18 -2.49 -1.27
CA SER A 71 2.07 -3.06 -0.51
C SER A 71 2.55 -3.34 0.92
N ILE A 72 1.91 -2.70 1.89
CA ILE A 72 2.19 -2.90 3.31
C ILE A 72 0.96 -3.54 3.94
N LEU A 73 1.15 -4.56 4.79
CA LEU A 73 0.10 -5.06 5.66
C LEU A 73 0.13 -4.27 6.98
N PRO A 74 -0.82 -3.36 7.24
CA PRO A 74 -0.89 -2.62 8.49
C PRO A 74 -1.62 -3.44 9.56
N VAL A 75 -0.97 -3.68 10.69
CA VAL A 75 -1.52 -4.44 11.84
C VAL A 75 -1.21 -3.74 13.15
N ASP A 76 -1.28 -2.42 13.15
CA ASP A 76 -1.14 -1.55 14.31
C ASP A 76 -2.47 -1.29 15.06
N GLN A 77 -3.58 -1.78 14.50
CA GLN A 77 -4.94 -1.60 15.01
C GLN A 77 -5.18 -2.22 16.40
N ASP A 78 -4.35 -3.16 16.82
CA ASP A 78 -4.54 -3.94 18.05
C ASP A 78 -4.29 -3.12 19.31
N ILE A 79 -3.48 -2.05 19.21
CA ILE A 79 -3.32 -1.06 20.28
C ILE A 79 -4.50 -0.08 20.28
N GLU A 80 -5.03 0.28 19.10
CA GLU A 80 -6.11 1.27 18.97
C GLU A 80 -7.48 0.72 19.41
N HIS A 81 -7.70 -0.59 19.21
CA HIS A 81 -9.00 -1.23 19.44
C HIS A 81 -8.97 -2.48 20.33
N THR A 82 -7.80 -2.84 20.87
CA THR A 82 -7.51 -4.10 21.60
C THR A 82 -7.50 -5.34 20.69
N ALA A 83 -6.59 -6.28 20.97
CA ALA A 83 -6.49 -7.56 20.25
C ALA A 83 -7.82 -8.35 20.22
N GLY A 84 -8.66 -8.18 21.25
CA GLY A 84 -10.00 -8.76 21.30
C GLY A 84 -10.94 -8.27 20.20
N ALA A 85 -10.89 -6.99 19.84
CA ALA A 85 -11.74 -6.46 18.77
C ALA A 85 -11.22 -6.83 17.38
N SER A 86 -9.89 -6.83 17.19
CA SER A 86 -9.26 -7.17 15.91
C SER A 86 -9.35 -8.65 15.56
N PHE A 87 -9.14 -9.54 16.54
CA PHE A 87 -8.89 -10.96 16.28
C PHE A 87 -9.95 -11.92 16.83
N ALA A 88 -10.98 -11.46 17.53
CA ALA A 88 -12.04 -12.36 18.03
C ALA A 88 -12.72 -13.17 16.91
N LYS A 89 -12.81 -12.64 15.68
CA LYS A 89 -13.38 -13.35 14.53
C LYS A 89 -12.53 -14.52 14.06
N ASN A 90 -11.22 -14.44 14.23
CA ASN A 90 -10.30 -15.51 13.88
C ASN A 90 -9.16 -15.58 14.92
N PRO A 91 -9.33 -16.44 15.95
CA PRO A 91 -8.40 -16.52 17.07
C PRO A 91 -6.96 -16.88 16.70
N LEU A 92 -6.69 -17.41 15.50
CA LEU A 92 -5.33 -17.68 15.04
C LEU A 92 -4.46 -16.42 15.00
N TYR A 93 -5.06 -15.25 14.76
CA TYR A 93 -4.30 -14.00 14.65
C TYR A 93 -3.95 -13.36 16.00
N PHE A 94 -4.34 -13.95 17.13
CA PHE A 94 -3.73 -13.59 18.43
C PHE A 94 -2.26 -13.99 18.50
N ASP A 95 -1.82 -14.96 17.68
CA ASP A 95 -0.41 -15.26 17.49
C ASP A 95 0.14 -14.36 16.37
N PRO A 96 1.07 -13.44 16.67
CA PRO A 96 1.61 -12.49 15.70
C PRO A 96 2.38 -13.18 14.55
N GLU A 97 2.83 -14.42 14.72
CA GLU A 97 3.45 -15.16 13.62
C GLU A 97 2.48 -15.34 12.43
N ASN A 98 1.19 -15.50 12.71
CA ASN A 98 0.18 -15.69 11.66
C ASN A 98 -0.08 -14.42 10.85
N ILE A 99 0.17 -13.24 11.43
CA ILE A 99 0.16 -11.96 10.70
C ILE A 99 1.30 -11.93 9.67
N ILE A 100 2.49 -12.37 10.08
CA ILE A 100 3.65 -12.41 9.18
C ILE A 100 3.45 -13.43 8.07
N LYS A 101 2.93 -14.63 8.40
CA LYS A 101 2.57 -15.64 7.39
C LYS A 101 1.58 -15.09 6.38
N LEU A 102 0.52 -14.42 6.85
CA LEU A 102 -0.46 -13.77 5.99
C LEU A 102 0.18 -12.72 5.07
N ALA A 103 1.10 -11.89 5.58
CA ALA A 103 1.78 -10.90 4.75
C ALA A 103 2.65 -11.53 3.66
N VAL A 104 3.37 -12.61 3.99
CA VAL A 104 4.20 -13.34 3.05
C VAL A 104 3.34 -14.02 1.98
N GLU A 105 2.27 -14.72 2.37
CA GLU A 105 1.31 -15.33 1.44
C GLU A 105 0.59 -14.29 0.57
N GLY A 106 0.23 -13.15 1.18
CA GLY A 106 -0.35 -11.99 0.53
C GLY A 106 0.61 -11.31 -0.45
N GLY A 107 1.90 -11.60 -0.39
CA GLY A 107 2.94 -11.01 -1.22
C GLY A 107 3.18 -9.53 -0.89
N SER A 108 3.00 -9.14 0.37
CA SER A 108 3.30 -7.77 0.83
C SER A 108 4.79 -7.48 0.73
N ASN A 109 5.13 -6.22 0.46
CA ASN A 109 6.51 -5.73 0.51
C ASN A 109 7.02 -5.65 1.95
N ALA A 110 6.14 -5.30 2.88
CA ALA A 110 6.45 -5.12 4.30
C ALA A 110 5.22 -5.32 5.19
N VAL A 111 5.47 -5.43 6.50
CA VAL A 111 4.45 -5.40 7.56
C VAL A 111 4.71 -4.19 8.43
N ALA A 112 3.67 -3.42 8.73
CA ALA A 112 3.72 -2.38 9.74
C ALA A 112 2.98 -2.89 10.98
N THR A 113 3.70 -3.06 12.08
CA THR A 113 3.17 -3.57 13.35
C THR A 113 3.72 -2.75 14.50
N THR A 114 3.10 -2.91 15.66
CA THR A 114 3.60 -2.35 16.91
C THR A 114 4.85 -3.10 17.37
N PHE A 115 5.57 -2.56 18.35
CA PHE A 115 6.83 -3.15 18.80
C PHE A 115 6.67 -4.50 19.54
N GLY A 116 5.45 -4.76 20.05
CA GLY A 116 5.13 -5.92 20.89
C GLY A 116 4.71 -7.16 20.11
#